data_AF-A0A3A1WTF1-F1
#
_entry.id   AF-A0A3A1WTF1-F1
#
_cell.length_a   1.000
_cell.length_b   1.000
_cell.length_c   1.000
_cell.angle_alpha   90.00
_cell.angle_beta   90.00
_cell.angle_gamma   90.00
#
_symmetry.space_group_name_H-M   'P 1'
#
loop_
_entity.id
_entity.type
_entity.pdbx_description
1 polymer ?
#
loop_
_entity_poly.entity_id
_entity_poly.type
_entity_poly.pdbx_seq_one_letter_code
_entity_poly.pdbx_strand_id
1 'polypeptide(L)'
;KRIGYGEGALWKNNNWKLVANLWKPSWGESYRSIATRVGDFAREQVRKHPGEQIVAVTHESPIWSYRHLLETGHAEHNMLLRHTELASITSITYDCKTLRVLSITYVDPAASVK
;
A
#
# COMPACT_ATOMS: atom_id res chain seq x y z
N LYS A 1 2.21 7.27 25.18
CA LYS A 1 0.74 7.16 25.34
C LYS A 1 0.20 6.33 24.18
N ARG A 2 -0.41 5.17 24.47
CA ARG A 2 -0.81 4.16 23.46
C ARG A 2 -2.24 4.49 22.99
N ILE A 3 -2.43 4.71 21.70
CA ILE A 3 -3.75 4.89 21.07
C ILE A 3 -4.26 3.49 20.70
N GLY A 4 -5.45 3.08 21.16
CA GLY A 4 -6.08 1.84 20.69
C GLY A 4 -6.84 0.94 21.69
N TYR A 5 -7.07 1.34 22.95
CA TYR A 5 -7.89 0.54 23.88
C TYR A 5 -8.93 1.41 24.60
N GLY A 6 -10.23 1.14 24.38
CA GLY A 6 -11.37 1.87 24.98
C GLY A 6 -11.87 3.08 24.19
N GLU A 7 -13.16 3.42 24.38
CA GLU A 7 -13.99 4.46 23.71
C GLU A 7 -13.26 5.33 22.68
N GLY A 8 -13.66 5.14 21.41
CA GLY A 8 -13.00 5.64 20.19
C GLY A 8 -12.12 6.88 20.39
N ALA A 9 -10.81 6.68 20.25
CA ALA A 9 -9.79 7.73 20.38
C ALA A 9 -9.98 8.95 19.47
N LEU A 10 -10.85 8.83 18.45
CA LEU A 10 -11.33 9.94 17.63
C LEU A 10 -12.20 10.94 18.42
N TRP A 11 -13.02 10.45 19.34
CA TRP A 11 -14.05 11.21 20.06
C TRP A 11 -13.52 11.83 21.36
N LYS A 12 -12.39 11.33 21.88
CA LYS A 12 -11.68 11.96 22.99
C LYS A 12 -10.69 13.02 22.47
N ASN A 13 -10.66 14.18 23.13
CA ASN A 13 -9.63 15.22 22.99
C ASN A 13 -9.58 16.04 21.69
N ASN A 14 -10.70 16.30 21.01
CA ASN A 14 -10.69 17.20 19.84
C ASN A 14 -9.79 16.69 18.68
N ASN A 15 -9.54 15.37 18.64
CA ASN A 15 -8.68 14.70 17.66
C ASN A 15 -9.26 14.67 16.24
N TRP A 16 -10.48 15.17 16.02
CA TRP A 16 -11.07 15.34 14.68
C TRP A 16 -10.17 16.16 13.75
N LYS A 17 -9.38 17.11 14.30
CA LYS A 17 -8.37 17.87 13.55
C LYS A 17 -7.30 16.97 12.94
N LEU A 18 -6.98 15.85 13.59
CA LEU A 18 -6.00 14.90 13.08
C LEU A 18 -6.53 14.22 11.82
N VAL A 19 -7.83 13.88 11.82
CA VAL A 19 -8.54 13.14 10.77
C VAL A 19 -9.10 14.05 9.66
N ALA A 20 -9.01 15.38 9.83
CA ALA A 20 -9.49 16.37 8.87
C ALA A 20 -8.84 16.25 7.48
N ASN A 21 -7.63 15.69 7.39
CA ASN A 21 -6.98 15.41 6.13
C ASN A 21 -6.61 13.92 6.03
N LEU A 22 -7.52 13.12 5.47
CA LEU A 22 -7.32 11.69 5.22
C LEU A 22 -6.22 11.40 4.18
N TRP A 23 -5.86 12.39 3.35
CA TRP A 23 -4.83 12.28 2.31
C TRP A 23 -3.41 12.42 2.86
N LYS A 24 -3.27 13.17 3.96
CA LYS A 24 -2.02 13.36 4.70
C LYS A 24 -2.32 13.21 6.19
N PRO A 25 -2.40 11.98 6.71
CA PRO A 25 -2.65 11.77 8.13
C PRO A 25 -1.59 12.52 8.92
N SER A 26 -2.02 13.50 9.72
CA SER A 26 -1.13 14.37 10.50
C SER A 26 -0.43 13.63 11.65
N TRP A 27 -0.79 12.37 11.88
CA TRP A 27 -0.33 11.53 12.98
C TRP A 27 0.66 10.44 12.55
N GLY A 28 1.11 10.44 11.29
CA GLY A 28 1.98 9.39 10.77
C GLY A 28 2.64 9.70 9.43
N GLU A 29 3.11 8.63 8.79
CA GLU A 29 3.71 8.69 7.45
C GLU A 29 2.62 8.90 6.38
N SER A 30 2.92 9.69 5.35
CA SER A 30 1.99 9.87 4.22
C SER A 30 1.96 8.64 3.32
N TYR A 31 0.82 8.36 2.69
CA TYR A 31 0.71 7.27 1.71
C TYR A 31 1.71 7.40 0.56
N ARG A 32 2.02 8.64 0.15
CA ARG A 32 3.07 8.92 -0.83
C ARG A 32 4.45 8.45 -0.37
N SER A 33 4.82 8.72 0.88
CA SER A 33 6.10 8.26 1.44
C SER A 33 6.17 6.72 1.47
N ILE A 34 5.07 6.08 1.89
CA ILE A 34 4.96 4.61 1.88
C ILE A 34 5.13 4.06 0.47
N ALA A 35 4.35 4.56 -0.49
CA ALA A 35 4.38 4.09 -1.88
C ALA A 35 5.75 4.33 -2.54
N THR A 36 6.38 5.48 -2.28
CA THR A 36 7.74 5.76 -2.77
C THR A 36 8.73 4.74 -2.24
N ARG A 37 8.73 4.46 -0.93
CA ARG A 37 9.66 3.48 -0.33
C ARG A 37 9.45 2.07 -0.86
N VAL A 38 8.21 1.65 -1.05
CA VAL A 38 7.90 0.35 -1.69
C VAL A 38 8.39 0.34 -3.14
N GLY A 39 8.24 1.45 -3.87
CA GLY A 39 8.74 1.57 -5.23
C GLY A 39 10.27 1.61 -5.34
N ASP A 40 10.96 2.17 -4.36
CA ASP A 40 12.42 2.09 -4.26
C ASP A 40 12.87 0.65 -4.06
N PHE A 41 12.26 -0.04 -3.10
CA PHE A 41 12.50 -1.47 -2.86
C PHE A 41 12.25 -2.30 -4.11
N ALA A 42 11.09 -2.17 -4.76
CA ALA A 42 10.74 -2.94 -5.96
C ALA A 42 11.78 -2.75 -7.08
N ARG A 43 12.14 -1.50 -7.38
CA ARG A 43 13.14 -1.17 -8.41
C ARG A 43 14.54 -1.68 -8.06
N GLU A 44 14.91 -1.66 -6.79
CA GLU A 44 16.17 -2.22 -6.33
C GLU A 44 16.21 -3.74 -6.53
N GLN A 45 15.14 -4.46 -6.14
CA GLN A 45 15.07 -5.90 -6.27
C GLN A 45 15.05 -6.36 -7.73
N VAL A 46 14.28 -5.68 -8.60
CA VAL A 46 14.26 -5.96 -10.04
C VAL A 46 15.64 -5.80 -10.69
N ARG A 47 16.42 -4.79 -10.25
CA ARG A 47 17.80 -4.61 -10.75
C ARG A 47 18.76 -5.72 -10.28
N LYS A 48 18.60 -6.18 -9.04
CA LYS A 48 19.46 -7.22 -8.46
C LYS A 48 19.17 -8.62 -9.02
N HIS A 49 17.92 -8.86 -9.41
CA HIS A 49 17.43 -10.18 -9.83
C HIS A 49 16.71 -10.11 -11.20
N PRO A 50 17.42 -9.74 -12.29
CA PRO A 50 16.80 -9.58 -13.60
C PRO A 50 16.29 -10.93 -14.15
N GLY A 51 15.01 -10.98 -14.54
CA GLY A 51 14.39 -12.19 -15.09
C GLY A 51 13.88 -13.20 -14.06
N GLU A 52 14.09 -12.94 -12.77
CA GLU A 52 13.59 -13.78 -11.68
C GLU A 52 12.21 -13.31 -11.19
N GLN A 53 11.50 -14.19 -10.47
CA GLN A 53 10.24 -13.87 -9.79
C GLN A 53 10.52 -13.56 -8.32
N ILE A 54 10.07 -12.41 -7.85
CA ILE A 54 10.34 -11.92 -6.50
C ILE A 54 9.04 -11.86 -5.73
N VAL A 55 9.00 -12.48 -4.54
CA VAL A 55 7.84 -12.47 -3.65
C VAL A 55 8.18 -11.68 -2.39
N ALA A 56 7.34 -10.69 -2.08
CA ALA A 56 7.44 -9.91 -0.85
C ALA A 56 6.11 -9.96 -0.09
N VAL A 57 6.16 -10.33 1.18
CA VAL A 57 4.99 -10.35 2.07
C VAL A 57 4.99 -9.07 2.88
N THR A 58 3.92 -8.29 2.78
CA THR A 58 3.82 -6.99 3.44
C THR A 58 2.40 -6.77 3.97
N HIS A 59 2.16 -5.61 4.58
CA HIS A 59 0.84 -5.23 5.08
C HIS A 59 -0.05 -4.62 3.99
N GLU A 60 -1.34 -4.55 4.29
CA GLU A 60 -2.39 -3.99 3.44
C GLU A 60 -2.02 -2.60 2.87
N SER A 61 -1.67 -1.65 3.74
CA SER A 61 -1.45 -0.26 3.32
C SER A 61 -0.28 -0.10 2.34
N PRO A 62 0.93 -0.66 2.57
CA PRO A 62 2.00 -0.61 1.59
C PRO A 62 1.64 -1.22 0.23
N ILE A 63 0.97 -2.38 0.20
CA ILE A 63 0.55 -3.05 -1.04
C ILE A 63 -0.39 -2.12 -1.83
N TRP A 64 -1.44 -1.66 -1.16
CA TRP A 64 -2.48 -0.88 -1.81
C TRP A 64 -2.00 0.51 -2.22
N SER A 65 -1.29 1.23 -1.36
CA SER A 65 -0.74 2.56 -1.69
C SER A 65 0.20 2.51 -2.88
N TYR A 66 1.02 1.45 -2.98
CA TYR A 66 1.92 1.29 -4.11
C TYR A 66 1.18 0.93 -5.40
N ARG A 67 0.26 -0.03 -5.34
CA ARG A 67 -0.59 -0.39 -6.48
C ARG A 67 -1.36 0.83 -7.01
N HIS A 68 -2.03 1.56 -6.13
CA HIS A 68 -2.81 2.73 -6.50
C HIS A 68 -1.94 3.83 -7.13
N LEU A 69 -0.70 4.02 -6.63
CA LEU A 69 0.27 4.94 -7.23
C LEU A 69 0.61 4.54 -8.67
N LEU A 70 0.82 3.25 -8.94
CA LEU A 70 1.15 2.78 -10.27
C LEU A 70 -0.03 2.82 -11.24
N GLU A 71 -1.25 2.54 -10.76
CA GLU A 71 -2.46 2.55 -11.58
C GLU A 71 -2.98 3.97 -11.89
N THR A 72 -2.87 4.90 -10.93
CA THR A 72 -3.51 6.23 -11.03
C THR A 72 -2.54 7.41 -11.02
N GLY A 73 -1.28 7.21 -10.65
CA GLY A 73 -0.31 8.29 -10.40
C GLY A 73 -0.44 8.93 -9.01
N HIS A 74 -1.39 8.50 -8.18
CA HIS A 74 -1.62 9.00 -6.83
C HIS A 74 -1.49 7.86 -5.82
N ALA A 75 -0.79 8.06 -4.71
CA ALA A 75 -0.69 7.03 -3.65
C ALA A 75 -1.86 7.10 -2.66
N GLU A 76 -2.49 8.26 -2.64
CA GLU A 76 -3.62 8.59 -1.81
C GLU A 76 -4.89 7.91 -2.37
N HIS A 77 -5.65 7.26 -1.49
CA HIS A 77 -6.78 6.41 -1.87
C HIS A 77 -7.88 6.46 -0.81
N ASN A 78 -9.09 6.06 -1.20
CA ASN A 78 -10.16 5.83 -0.23
C ASN A 78 -9.90 4.53 0.54
N MET A 79 -9.73 4.64 1.86
CA MET A 79 -9.48 3.50 2.75
C MET A 79 -10.58 2.44 2.74
N LEU A 80 -11.80 2.82 2.35
CA LEU A 80 -12.97 1.92 2.32
C LEU A 80 -13.09 1.15 0.99
N LEU A 81 -12.30 1.52 -0.03
CA LEU A 81 -12.36 0.92 -1.37
C LEU A 81 -11.08 0.14 -1.69
N ARG A 82 -10.37 -0.33 -0.67
CA ARG A 82 -9.12 -1.06 -0.85
C ARG A 82 -9.39 -2.48 -1.33
N HIS A 83 -8.60 -2.93 -2.30
CA HIS A 83 -8.61 -4.30 -2.79
C HIS A 83 -7.32 -5.00 -2.36
N THR A 84 -7.32 -5.49 -1.12
CA THR A 84 -6.20 -6.17 -0.46
C THR A 84 -6.76 -7.11 0.61
N GLU A 85 -7.45 -8.15 0.17
CA GLU A 85 -8.05 -9.18 1.04
C GLU A 85 -6.98 -10.11 1.64
N LEU A 86 -7.39 -10.93 2.61
CA LEU A 86 -6.50 -11.89 3.27
C LEU A 86 -5.85 -12.83 2.25
N ALA A 87 -4.51 -12.93 2.30
CA ALA A 87 -3.72 -13.76 1.38
C ALA A 87 -3.94 -13.46 -0.13
N SER A 88 -4.42 -12.26 -0.45
CA SER A 88 -4.46 -11.76 -1.83
C SER A 88 -3.05 -11.51 -2.37
N ILE A 89 -2.89 -11.62 -3.69
CA ILE A 89 -1.62 -11.45 -4.40
C ILE A 89 -1.79 -10.31 -5.40
N THR A 90 -0.95 -9.28 -5.25
CA THR A 90 -0.77 -8.23 -6.25
C THR A 90 0.54 -8.46 -6.98
N SER A 91 0.46 -8.81 -8.26
CA SER A 91 1.61 -9.02 -9.13
C SER A 91 1.87 -7.77 -9.95
N ILE A 92 3.12 -7.29 -9.94
CA ILE A 92 3.55 -6.13 -10.73
C ILE A 92 4.71 -6.58 -11.63
N THR A 93 4.52 -6.48 -12.94
CA THR A 93 5.52 -6.89 -13.93
C THR A 93 6.34 -5.68 -14.35
N TYR A 94 7.66 -5.79 -14.27
CA TYR A 94 8.59 -4.73 -14.70
C TYR A 94 9.38 -5.15 -15.93
N ASP A 95 9.64 -4.18 -16.81
CA ASP A 95 10.71 -4.29 -17.79
C ASP A 95 12.06 -4.15 -17.08
N CYS A 96 12.91 -5.17 -17.14
CA CYS A 96 14.16 -5.20 -16.37
C CYS A 96 15.18 -4.13 -16.82
N LYS A 97 15.08 -3.61 -18.05
CA LYS A 97 16.03 -2.61 -18.59
C LYS A 97 15.60 -1.19 -18.26
N THR A 98 14.32 -0.89 -18.44
CA THR A 98 13.73 0.45 -18.30
C THR A 98 13.05 0.68 -16.96
N LEU A 99 12.79 -0.39 -16.19
CA LEU A 99 12.04 -0.40 -14.94
C LEU A 99 10.63 0.15 -15.06
N ARG A 100 10.09 0.18 -16.28
CA ARG A 100 8.70 0.55 -16.51
C ARG A 100 7.80 -0.61 -16.11
N VAL A 101 6.67 -0.28 -15.50
CA VAL A 101 5.62 -1.25 -15.22
C VAL A 101 4.97 -1.65 -16.53
N LEU A 102 4.92 -2.96 -16.80
CA LEU A 102 4.30 -3.56 -17.97
C LEU A 102 2.86 -3.98 -17.69
N SER A 103 2.61 -4.54 -16.52
CA SER A 103 1.28 -4.97 -16.10
C SER A 103 1.17 -5.01 -14.58
N ILE A 104 -0.08 -4.88 -14.11
CA ILE A 104 -0.47 -5.10 -12.72
C ILE A 104 -1.63 -6.09 -12.74
N THR A 105 -1.57 -7.11 -11.89
CA THR A 105 -2.62 -8.12 -11.78
C THR A 105 -2.91 -8.38 -10.32
N TYR A 106 -4.18 -8.58 -10.00
CA TYR A 106 -4.63 -8.90 -8.66
C TYR A 106 -5.40 -10.20 -8.69
N VAL A 107 -5.07 -11.09 -7.76
CA VAL A 107 -5.82 -12.32 -7.52
C VAL A 107 -6.09 -12.47 -6.04
N ASP A 108 -7.25 -13.03 -5.71
CA ASP A 108 -7.62 -13.37 -4.34
C ASP A 108 -7.90 -14.87 -4.26
N PRO A 109 -6.86 -15.69 -4.06
CA PRO A 109 -7.02 -17.15 -4.00
C PRO A 109 -7.79 -17.61 -2.77
N ALA A 110 -7.78 -16.83 -1.69
CA ALA A 110 -8.37 -17.19 -0.41
C ALA A 110 -9.76 -16.55 -0.19
N ALA A 111 -10.36 -15.95 -1.22
CA ALA A 111 -11.67 -15.29 -1.14
C ALA A 111 -12.79 -16.16 -0.54
N SER A 112 -12.69 -17.48 -0.64
CA SER A 112 -13.67 -18.43 -0.09
C SER A 112 -13.40 -18.89 1.35
N VAL A 113 -12.25 -18.53 1.92
CA VAL A 113 -11.85 -18.91 3.28
C VAL A 113 -12.48 -17.94 4.28
N LYS A 114 -13.33 -18.46 5.16
CA LYS A 114 -14.01 -17.70 6.24
C LYS A 114 -13.39 -17.98 7.59
#